data_AF-A0A6P0TAA4-F1
#
_entry.id   AF-A0A6P0TAA4-F1
#
_cell.length_a   1.000
_cell.length_b   1.000
_cell.length_c   1.000
_cell.angle_alpha   90.00
_cell.angle_beta   90.00
_cell.angle_gamma   90.00
#
_symmetry.space_group_name_H-M   'P 1'
#
loop_
_entity.id
_entity.type
_entity.pdbx_description
1 polymer ?
#
loop_
_entity_poly.entity_id
_entity_poly.type
_entity_poly.pdbx_seq_one_letter_code
_entity_poly.pdbx_strand_id
1 'polypeptide(L)'
;MFLLSLFARFIRAIKLFRTALADTNYAFMVADEQVIEEDLKLTASGSNKFEEEKDEELSLTCQWQSRRYLANGQLLNDKSIREWRSLKDTEKSQRNLEHLRKNILSWDTLVDQKVQLGVNGYYYVFLHVPKAGGTTLKDIIAKNYPPQHCIHSHAPETIKNAAMLFRWGKSIPLNVIMGHQHLSSLLYQLLVERPIIHFTMLREPAKRIISHYNFIKRGSSPSREKIRDLAFEDYIQLDIAEVNNGQAMRLLGLRGKSGVEYLNTRDRAEVIADLHEVLEQSFTFFGLLEKFDEFIIMASKLLGWSEIFYTRRNVSDSSQRVSFNNLSKETISLIYEKNWLDIELYRFAQELFQQRCEAMGITDQVLGTYRQLTQDYRHLMAASVFEEFEENL
;
A
#
# COMPACT_ATOMS: atom_id res chain seq x y z
N MET A 1 13.64 -0.91 36.52
CA MET A 1 12.20 -0.73 36.82
C MET A 1 11.33 -0.50 35.58
N PHE A 2 11.75 0.29 34.58
CA PHE A 2 10.93 0.59 33.39
C PHE A 2 10.63 -0.63 32.50
N LEU A 3 11.62 -1.51 32.27
CA LEU A 3 11.51 -2.75 31.48
C LEU A 3 10.53 -3.77 32.08
N LEU A 4 10.47 -3.89 33.41
CA LEU A 4 9.53 -4.78 34.11
C LEU A 4 8.08 -4.32 33.94
N SER A 5 7.84 -3.01 33.83
CA SER A 5 6.49 -2.47 33.59
C SER A 5 6.00 -2.69 32.15
N LEU A 6 6.92 -2.69 31.18
CA LEU A 6 6.62 -2.97 29.78
C LEU A 6 6.28 -4.45 29.58
N PHE A 7 7.04 -5.33 30.23
CA PHE A 7 6.82 -6.78 30.22
C PHE A 7 5.48 -7.17 30.86
N ALA A 8 5.13 -6.54 32.00
CA ALA A 8 3.84 -6.76 32.66
C ALA A 8 2.64 -6.29 31.81
N ARG A 9 2.79 -5.19 31.06
CA ARG A 9 1.78 -4.69 30.11
C ARG A 9 1.61 -5.61 28.90
N PHE A 10 2.71 -6.17 28.39
CA PHE A 10 2.71 -7.11 27.27
C PHE A 10 2.01 -8.44 27.61
N ILE A 11 2.32 -9.03 28.78
CA ILE A 11 1.64 -10.27 29.25
C ILE A 11 0.13 -10.05 29.45
N ARG A 12 -0.26 -8.87 29.94
CA ARG A 12 -1.69 -8.53 30.11
C ARG A 12 -2.43 -8.41 28.77
N ALA A 13 -1.77 -7.91 27.73
CA ALA A 13 -2.32 -7.84 26.38
C ALA A 13 -2.50 -9.23 25.74
N ILE A 14 -1.55 -10.15 25.93
CA ILE A 14 -1.66 -11.53 25.45
C ILE A 14 -2.82 -12.27 26.12
N LYS A 15 -3.01 -12.09 27.44
CA LYS A 15 -4.14 -12.69 28.16
C LYS A 15 -5.49 -12.20 27.64
N LEU A 16 -5.63 -10.89 27.40
CA LEU A 16 -6.84 -10.28 26.83
C LEU A 16 -7.12 -10.76 25.40
N PHE A 17 -6.08 -10.94 24.59
CA PHE A 17 -6.21 -11.44 23.22
C PHE A 17 -6.66 -12.91 23.18
N ARG A 18 -6.18 -13.75 24.13
CA ARG A 18 -6.63 -15.14 24.28
C ARG A 18 -8.08 -15.25 24.77
N THR A 19 -8.55 -14.33 25.61
CA THR A 19 -9.96 -14.31 26.03
C THR A 19 -10.88 -13.94 24.86
N ALA A 20 -10.48 -12.95 24.05
CA ALA A 20 -11.25 -12.53 22.87
C ALA A 20 -11.35 -13.61 21.78
N LEU A 21 -10.35 -14.50 21.65
CA LEU A 21 -10.39 -15.62 20.70
C LEU A 21 -11.20 -16.82 21.19
N ALA A 22 -11.28 -17.02 22.51
CA ALA A 22 -12.11 -18.09 23.10
C ALA A 22 -13.62 -17.80 22.96
N ASP A 23 -14.01 -16.53 22.92
CA ASP A 23 -15.41 -16.09 22.80
C ASP A 23 -15.97 -16.08 21.37
N THR A 24 -15.15 -16.37 20.34
CA THR A 24 -15.57 -16.35 18.92
C THR A 24 -16.02 -17.68 18.34
N ASN A 25 -16.15 -18.74 19.15
CA ASN A 25 -16.78 -19.98 18.72
C ASN A 25 -18.31 -19.89 18.82
N TYR A 26 -19.04 -19.47 17.78
CA TYR A 26 -20.42 -19.96 17.53
C TYR A 26 -20.93 -19.67 16.10
N ALA A 27 -21.30 -20.77 15.42
CA ALA A 27 -22.34 -20.96 14.40
C ALA A 27 -22.26 -20.23 13.04
N PHE A 28 -21.67 -20.92 12.06
CA PHE A 28 -22.24 -20.97 10.71
C PHE A 28 -23.40 -21.97 10.72
N MET A 29 -24.65 -21.52 10.55
CA MET A 29 -25.77 -22.39 10.21
C MET A 29 -26.33 -22.02 8.84
N VAL A 30 -26.41 -23.05 8.00
CA VAL A 30 -27.21 -23.14 6.78
C VAL A 30 -28.69 -23.14 7.18
N ALA A 31 -29.52 -22.33 6.52
CA ALA A 31 -30.96 -22.58 6.42
C ALA A 31 -31.50 -21.99 5.12
N ASP A 32 -32.04 -22.89 4.30
CA ASP A 32 -32.83 -22.64 3.10
C ASP A 32 -34.34 -22.61 3.46
N GLU A 33 -35.10 -21.91 2.63
CA GLU A 33 -36.56 -22.03 2.34
C GLU A 33 -37.67 -21.81 3.40
N GLN A 34 -38.48 -20.77 3.11
CA GLN A 34 -39.96 -20.65 3.14
C GLN A 34 -40.80 -20.57 4.45
N VAL A 35 -41.87 -19.75 4.33
CA VAL A 35 -43.10 -19.57 5.14
C VAL A 35 -42.89 -18.74 6.44
N ILE A 36 -43.58 -17.62 6.71
CA ILE A 36 -45.02 -17.48 6.97
C ILE A 36 -45.49 -16.03 6.73
N GLU A 37 -46.59 -15.92 5.96
CA GLU A 37 -47.57 -14.82 5.87
C GLU A 37 -48.31 -14.62 7.20
N GLU A 38 -48.72 -13.37 7.48
CA GLU A 38 -49.69 -12.92 8.51
C GLU A 38 -49.06 -12.00 9.57
N ASP A 39 -49.12 -10.68 9.30
CA ASP A 39 -49.59 -9.70 10.30
C ASP A 39 -49.92 -8.37 9.60
N LEU A 40 -50.92 -8.44 8.70
CA LEU A 40 -51.68 -7.29 8.25
C LEU A 40 -52.97 -7.24 9.07
N LYS A 41 -52.97 -6.44 10.14
CA LYS A 41 -54.07 -5.56 10.61
C LYS A 41 -53.95 -5.32 12.11
N LEU A 42 -53.58 -4.10 12.50
CA LEU A 42 -54.17 -3.41 13.65
C LEU A 42 -53.93 -1.89 13.50
N THR A 43 -54.96 -1.26 12.93
CA THR A 43 -55.49 0.09 13.16
C THR A 43 -54.59 1.20 13.72
N ALA A 44 -54.43 2.22 12.87
CA ALA A 44 -54.41 3.64 13.14
C ALA A 44 -54.71 4.09 14.59
N SER A 45 -53.69 4.67 15.24
CA SER A 45 -53.80 5.95 15.95
C SER A 45 -52.40 6.52 16.11
N GLY A 46 -52.22 7.81 15.85
CA GLY A 46 -50.94 8.50 16.04
C GLY A 46 -50.45 9.23 14.79
N SER A 47 -51.13 10.35 14.51
CA SER A 47 -50.60 11.45 13.70
C SER A 47 -49.33 12.02 14.36
N ASN A 48 -48.20 11.37 14.13
CA ASN A 48 -46.83 11.86 14.36
C ASN A 48 -45.78 11.09 13.55
N LYS A 49 -46.14 9.93 12.95
CA LYS A 49 -45.22 9.12 12.14
C LYS A 49 -44.78 9.75 10.82
N PHE A 50 -45.54 10.67 10.22
CA PHE A 50 -45.20 11.22 8.90
C PHE A 50 -44.08 12.27 8.92
N GLU A 51 -43.84 12.93 10.05
CA GLU A 51 -42.68 13.83 10.22
C GLU A 51 -41.44 13.03 10.65
N GLU A 52 -41.58 12.05 11.56
CA GLU A 52 -40.48 11.14 11.92
C GLU A 52 -40.02 10.24 10.77
N GLU A 53 -40.92 9.69 9.93
CA GLU A 53 -40.53 8.92 8.75
C GLU A 53 -39.88 9.80 7.68
N LYS A 54 -40.30 11.05 7.52
CA LYS A 54 -39.62 11.99 6.62
C LYS A 54 -38.26 12.41 7.15
N ASP A 55 -38.10 12.59 8.46
CA ASP A 55 -36.82 12.93 9.10
C ASP A 55 -35.89 11.71 9.19
N GLU A 56 -36.42 10.48 9.33
CA GLU A 56 -35.66 9.24 9.15
C GLU A 56 -35.29 9.02 7.69
N GLU A 57 -36.18 9.24 6.73
CA GLU A 57 -35.89 9.13 5.30
C GLU A 57 -34.93 10.24 4.83
N LEU A 58 -35.06 11.47 5.33
CA LEU A 58 -34.12 12.59 5.16
C LEU A 58 -32.78 12.33 5.86
N SER A 59 -32.76 11.72 7.05
CA SER A 59 -31.51 11.38 7.73
C SER A 59 -30.81 10.18 7.09
N LEU A 60 -31.55 9.17 6.63
CA LEU A 60 -31.04 8.02 5.88
C LEU A 60 -30.55 8.45 4.50
N THR A 61 -31.23 9.37 3.82
CA THR A 61 -30.78 9.95 2.54
C THR A 61 -29.60 10.90 2.73
N CYS A 62 -29.59 11.76 3.74
CA CYS A 62 -28.47 12.67 4.04
C CYS A 62 -27.21 11.89 4.45
N GLN A 63 -27.35 10.79 5.23
CA GLN A 63 -26.27 9.87 5.58
C GLN A 63 -25.80 8.97 4.42
N TRP A 64 -26.52 8.91 3.30
CA TRP A 64 -26.11 8.22 2.06
C TRP A 64 -25.49 9.18 1.02
N GLN A 65 -25.73 10.49 1.13
CA GLN A 65 -25.40 11.48 0.10
C GLN A 65 -23.93 11.93 0.10
N SER A 66 -23.23 11.94 1.25
CA SER A 66 -21.85 12.46 1.32
C SER A 66 -20.78 11.61 0.61
N ARG A 67 -21.15 10.41 0.12
CA ARG A 67 -20.22 9.39 -0.43
C ARG A 67 -20.43 9.04 -1.88
N ARG A 68 -21.24 9.83 -2.58
CA ARG A 68 -21.55 9.59 -3.98
C ARG A 68 -20.73 10.43 -4.93
N TYR A 69 -19.62 11.05 -4.55
CA TYR A 69 -18.88 11.89 -5.51
C TYR A 69 -17.49 11.34 -5.77
N LEU A 70 -17.17 11.22 -7.05
CA LEU A 70 -15.81 11.04 -7.51
C LEU A 70 -15.04 12.35 -7.31
N ALA A 71 -13.70 12.30 -7.32
CA ALA A 71 -12.84 13.47 -7.21
C ALA A 71 -13.12 14.56 -8.26
N ASN A 72 -13.65 14.19 -9.43
CA ASN A 72 -14.07 15.12 -10.46
C ASN A 72 -15.48 15.73 -10.24
N GLY A 73 -16.11 15.49 -9.08
CA GLY A 73 -17.44 16.00 -8.74
C GLY A 73 -18.61 15.26 -9.39
N GLN A 74 -18.37 14.21 -10.19
CA GLN A 74 -19.45 13.40 -10.75
C GLN A 74 -20.07 12.50 -9.68
N LEU A 75 -21.39 12.29 -9.77
CA LEU A 75 -22.07 11.31 -8.93
C LEU A 75 -21.58 9.90 -9.28
N LEU A 76 -21.01 9.18 -8.31
CA LEU A 76 -20.71 7.76 -8.34
C LEU A 76 -22.00 6.96 -8.54
N ASN A 77 -22.13 6.41 -9.73
CA ASN A 77 -23.22 5.54 -10.16
C ASN A 77 -22.72 4.69 -11.34
N ASP A 78 -23.56 3.81 -11.85
CA ASP A 78 -23.19 2.93 -12.96
C ASP A 78 -22.74 3.68 -14.22
N LYS A 79 -23.33 4.85 -14.48
CA LYS A 79 -22.96 5.69 -15.63
C LYS A 79 -21.54 6.24 -15.47
N SER A 80 -21.23 6.91 -14.35
CA SER A 80 -19.88 7.46 -14.11
C SER A 80 -18.81 6.38 -14.00
N ILE A 81 -19.14 5.19 -13.47
CA ILE A 81 -18.23 4.04 -13.46
C ILE A 81 -17.94 3.53 -14.88
N ARG A 82 -18.97 3.41 -15.74
CA ARG A 82 -18.79 3.00 -17.14
C ARG A 82 -17.99 4.04 -17.92
N GLU A 83 -18.28 5.33 -17.72
CA GLU A 83 -17.51 6.45 -18.29
C GLU A 83 -16.04 6.34 -17.88
N TRP A 84 -15.74 6.24 -16.58
CA TRP A 84 -14.37 6.06 -16.09
C TRP A 84 -13.69 4.85 -16.73
N ARG A 85 -14.36 3.69 -16.77
CA ARG A 85 -13.79 2.47 -17.35
C ARG A 85 -13.44 2.62 -18.83
N SER A 86 -14.21 3.41 -19.57
CA SER A 86 -14.01 3.66 -21.01
C SER A 86 -12.80 4.55 -21.34
N LEU A 87 -12.32 5.35 -20.38
CA LEU A 87 -11.18 6.24 -20.59
C LEU A 87 -9.88 5.46 -20.82
N LYS A 88 -8.94 6.07 -21.55
CA LYS A 88 -7.57 5.54 -21.69
C LYS A 88 -6.82 5.62 -20.36
N ASP A 89 -5.82 4.75 -20.16
CA ASP A 89 -4.99 4.77 -18.95
C ASP A 89 -4.25 6.10 -18.77
N THR A 90 -3.83 6.74 -19.86
CA THR A 90 -3.21 8.08 -19.85
C THR A 90 -4.12 9.12 -19.22
N GLU A 91 -5.38 9.16 -19.64
CA GLU A 91 -6.38 10.08 -19.12
C GLU A 91 -6.75 9.76 -17.65
N LYS A 92 -6.91 8.48 -17.32
CA LYS A 92 -7.18 8.04 -15.94
C LYS A 92 -6.04 8.45 -15.00
N SER A 93 -4.81 8.18 -15.40
CA SER A 93 -3.62 8.49 -14.60
C SER A 93 -3.43 9.98 -14.44
N GLN A 94 -3.61 10.78 -15.50
CA GLN A 94 -3.58 12.23 -15.41
C GLN A 94 -4.59 12.77 -14.39
N ARG A 95 -5.86 12.37 -14.51
CA ARG A 95 -6.92 12.80 -13.57
C ARG A 95 -6.62 12.40 -12.12
N ASN A 96 -6.05 11.22 -11.91
CA ASN A 96 -5.69 10.74 -10.57
C ASN A 96 -4.46 11.45 -10.01
N LEU A 97 -3.46 11.78 -10.84
CA LEU A 97 -2.29 12.55 -10.42
C LEU A 97 -2.70 14.00 -10.08
N GLU A 98 -3.56 14.63 -10.87
CA GLU A 98 -4.13 15.94 -10.56
C GLU A 98 -4.92 15.93 -9.25
N HIS A 99 -5.71 14.88 -9.00
CA HIS A 99 -6.41 14.70 -7.72
C HIS A 99 -5.43 14.55 -6.55
N LEU A 100 -4.40 13.73 -6.70
CA LEU A 100 -3.37 13.53 -5.67
C LEU A 100 -2.66 14.86 -5.37
N ARG A 101 -2.15 15.58 -6.36
CA ARG A 101 -1.43 16.85 -6.17
C ARG A 101 -2.25 17.88 -5.39
N LYS A 102 -3.57 17.88 -5.55
CA LYS A 102 -4.48 18.79 -4.82
C LYS A 102 -4.78 18.35 -3.38
N ASN A 103 -4.70 17.06 -3.08
CA ASN A 103 -5.23 16.50 -1.83
C ASN A 103 -4.17 15.79 -0.98
N ILE A 104 -2.94 15.61 -1.47
CA ILE A 104 -1.87 15.06 -0.64
C ILE A 104 -1.46 16.07 0.42
N LEU A 105 -1.08 15.55 1.58
CA LEU A 105 -0.27 16.32 2.51
C LEU A 105 1.16 16.33 1.94
N SER A 106 1.67 17.48 1.51
CA SER A 106 2.99 17.57 0.90
C SER A 106 4.10 17.29 1.92
N TRP A 107 5.30 16.97 1.42
CA TRP A 107 6.49 16.82 2.26
C TRP A 107 6.72 18.03 3.16
N ASP A 108 6.75 19.24 2.58
CA ASP A 108 7.02 20.48 3.32
C ASP A 108 5.97 20.72 4.40
N THR A 109 4.69 20.51 4.06
CA THR A 109 3.59 20.65 5.02
C THR A 109 3.76 19.70 6.20
N LEU A 110 4.17 18.45 5.94
CA LEU A 110 4.31 17.44 6.98
C LEU A 110 5.54 17.65 7.87
N VAL A 111 6.61 18.26 7.34
CA VAL A 111 7.80 18.62 8.12
C VAL A 111 7.55 19.86 8.96
N ASP A 112 6.86 20.86 8.42
CA ASP A 112 6.61 22.15 9.10
C ASP A 112 5.52 22.05 10.17
N GLN A 113 4.44 21.35 9.85
CA GLN A 113 3.35 21.16 10.78
C GLN A 113 3.72 19.98 11.68
N LYS A 114 3.97 20.25 12.97
CA LYS A 114 4.05 19.23 14.03
C LYS A 114 2.69 18.53 14.25
N VAL A 115 2.02 18.13 13.17
CA VAL A 115 0.75 17.43 13.21
C VAL A 115 1.02 16.09 13.87
N GLN A 116 0.38 15.87 15.03
CA GLN A 116 0.24 14.51 15.54
C GLN A 116 -0.71 13.78 14.60
N LEU A 117 -0.14 13.05 13.65
CA LEU A 117 -0.90 12.20 12.77
C LEU A 117 -1.55 11.09 13.60
N GLY A 118 -2.87 11.19 13.75
CA GLY A 118 -3.70 10.17 14.37
C GLY A 118 -4.04 9.06 13.39
N VAL A 119 -4.63 7.98 13.92
CA VAL A 119 -5.19 6.91 13.10
C VAL A 119 -6.31 7.46 12.21
N ASN A 120 -7.10 8.42 12.71
CA ASN A 120 -8.26 9.00 12.03
C ASN A 120 -7.91 10.36 11.39
N GLY A 121 -8.57 10.69 10.26
CA GLY A 121 -8.46 12.01 9.62
C GLY A 121 -7.71 12.05 8.29
N TYR A 122 -6.99 10.97 7.93
CA TYR A 122 -6.21 10.88 6.70
C TYR A 122 -6.47 9.57 5.96
N TYR A 123 -6.20 9.56 4.65
CA TYR A 123 -6.01 8.34 3.88
C TYR A 123 -4.52 8.05 3.72
N TYR A 124 -4.03 7.00 4.36
CA TYR A 124 -2.67 6.48 4.19
C TYR A 124 -2.67 5.51 3.00
N VAL A 125 -2.00 5.88 1.91
CA VAL A 125 -1.97 5.08 0.69
C VAL A 125 -0.53 4.64 0.44
N PHE A 126 -0.26 3.35 0.63
CA PHE A 126 1.02 2.74 0.26
C PHE A 126 0.92 2.12 -1.14
N LEU A 127 1.56 2.76 -2.12
CA LEU A 127 1.74 2.19 -3.46
C LEU A 127 2.91 1.21 -3.45
N HIS A 128 2.61 -0.08 -3.38
CA HIS A 128 3.63 -1.12 -3.31
C HIS A 128 4.23 -1.41 -4.70
N VAL A 129 5.50 -1.07 -4.86
CA VAL A 129 6.34 -1.52 -5.98
C VAL A 129 6.84 -2.95 -5.71
N PRO A 130 6.58 -3.93 -6.60
CA PRO A 130 7.04 -5.30 -6.42
C PRO A 130 8.55 -5.37 -6.21
N LYS A 131 8.94 -6.14 -5.19
CA LYS A 131 10.34 -6.42 -4.82
C LYS A 131 11.12 -5.23 -4.28
N ALA A 132 10.43 -4.19 -3.80
CA ALA A 132 11.02 -3.04 -3.09
C ALA A 132 10.70 -3.05 -1.58
N GLY A 133 10.75 -4.22 -0.92
CA GLY A 133 10.57 -4.33 0.54
C GLY A 133 9.13 -4.26 1.06
N GLY A 134 8.12 -4.22 0.19
CA GLY A 134 6.75 -4.00 0.64
C GLY A 134 6.15 -5.11 1.51
N THR A 135 6.64 -6.36 1.51
CA THR A 135 6.18 -7.36 2.51
C THR A 135 6.51 -6.89 3.92
N THR A 136 7.78 -6.57 4.18
CA THR A 136 8.23 -6.11 5.49
C THR A 136 7.55 -4.80 5.87
N LEU A 137 7.39 -3.87 4.93
CA LEU A 137 6.71 -2.61 5.22
C LEU A 137 5.22 -2.80 5.54
N LYS A 138 4.50 -3.69 4.84
CA LYS A 138 3.11 -4.02 5.20
C LYS A 138 2.99 -4.59 6.61
N ASP A 139 3.92 -5.44 7.03
CA ASP A 139 3.95 -5.99 8.39
C ASP A 139 4.15 -4.86 9.43
N ILE A 140 5.03 -3.90 9.15
CA ILE A 140 5.24 -2.72 10.01
C ILE A 140 3.99 -1.84 10.06
N ILE A 141 3.37 -1.56 8.92
CA ILE A 141 2.11 -0.81 8.86
C ILE A 141 1.03 -1.52 9.69
N ALA A 142 0.90 -2.85 9.57
CA ALA A 142 -0.08 -3.63 10.32
C ALA A 142 0.15 -3.59 11.86
N LYS A 143 1.37 -3.30 12.32
CA LYS A 143 1.65 -3.08 13.76
C LYS A 143 1.25 -1.67 14.23
N ASN A 144 1.22 -0.69 13.33
CA ASN A 144 0.98 0.71 13.67
C ASN A 144 -0.47 1.17 13.42
N TYR A 145 -1.28 0.35 12.75
CA TYR A 145 -2.69 0.67 12.48
C TYR A 145 -3.60 -0.51 12.81
N PRO A 146 -4.84 -0.26 13.31
CA PRO A 146 -5.81 -1.32 13.57
C PRO A 146 -6.06 -2.16 12.31
N PRO A 147 -6.02 -3.50 12.38
CA PRO A 147 -6.23 -4.36 11.22
C PRO A 147 -7.54 -4.09 10.48
N GLN A 148 -8.62 -3.77 11.20
CA GLN A 148 -9.89 -3.41 10.58
C GLN A 148 -9.82 -2.15 9.69
N HIS A 149 -8.87 -1.24 9.92
CA HIS A 149 -8.73 0.01 9.14
C HIS A 149 -7.83 -0.16 7.91
N CYS A 150 -7.27 -1.35 7.71
CA CYS A 150 -6.29 -1.67 6.67
C CYS A 150 -6.94 -2.49 5.54
N ILE A 151 -6.76 -2.05 4.29
CA ILE A 151 -7.23 -2.76 3.11
C ILE A 151 -6.07 -3.07 2.17
N HIS A 152 -6.09 -4.29 1.64
CA HIS A 152 -5.23 -4.71 0.55
C HIS A 152 -5.92 -4.53 -0.80
N SER A 153 -5.50 -3.52 -1.57
CA SER A 153 -6.13 -3.10 -2.83
C SER A 153 -6.05 -4.12 -3.99
N HIS A 154 -5.32 -5.22 -3.81
CA HIS A 154 -5.17 -6.33 -4.77
C HIS A 154 -5.81 -7.64 -4.32
N ALA A 155 -6.63 -7.59 -3.28
CA ALA A 155 -7.48 -8.72 -2.96
C ALA A 155 -8.53 -8.91 -4.09
N PRO A 156 -8.88 -10.16 -4.47
CA PRO A 156 -9.90 -10.43 -5.49
C PRO A 156 -11.18 -9.60 -5.33
N GLU A 157 -11.55 -9.32 -4.08
CA GLU A 157 -12.74 -8.58 -3.66
C GLU A 157 -12.65 -7.09 -4.03
N THR A 158 -11.50 -6.45 -3.80
CA THR A 158 -11.30 -5.02 -4.10
C THR A 158 -11.15 -4.74 -5.60
N ILE A 159 -10.63 -5.72 -6.35
CA ILE A 159 -10.50 -5.65 -7.81
C ILE A 159 -11.89 -5.79 -8.48
N LYS A 160 -12.70 -6.74 -8.01
CA LYS A 160 -14.02 -7.01 -8.58
C LYS A 160 -15.05 -5.94 -8.23
N ASN A 161 -14.96 -5.36 -7.02
CA ASN A 161 -15.93 -4.37 -6.57
C ASN A 161 -15.30 -3.27 -5.70
N ALA A 162 -14.65 -2.28 -6.33
CA ALA A 162 -14.13 -1.10 -5.64
C ALA A 162 -15.21 -0.34 -4.83
N ALA A 163 -16.50 -0.50 -5.14
CA ALA A 163 -17.57 0.12 -4.37
C ALA A 163 -17.72 -0.46 -2.96
N MET A 164 -17.12 -1.63 -2.66
CA MET A 164 -17.04 -2.18 -1.30
C MET A 164 -16.33 -1.23 -0.32
N LEU A 165 -15.43 -0.37 -0.82
CA LEU A 165 -14.75 0.66 -0.02
C LEU A 165 -15.76 1.63 0.63
N PHE A 166 -16.90 1.91 -0.03
CA PHE A 166 -17.95 2.78 0.50
C PHE A 166 -18.79 2.12 1.59
N ARG A 167 -19.04 0.81 1.46
CA ARG A 167 -19.77 0.03 2.46
C ARG A 167 -18.96 -0.05 3.76
N TRP A 168 -17.64 -0.18 3.67
CA TRP A 168 -16.76 -0.19 4.84
C TRP A 168 -16.69 1.15 5.56
N GLY A 169 -16.59 2.27 4.83
CA GLY A 169 -16.44 3.58 5.46
C GLY A 169 -17.54 3.94 6.48
N LYS A 170 -18.74 3.32 6.45
CA LYS A 170 -19.88 3.70 7.32
C LYS A 170 -19.74 3.09 8.72
N SER A 171 -19.05 1.96 8.83
CA SER A 171 -18.92 1.19 10.08
C SER A 171 -17.46 1.00 10.49
N ILE A 172 -16.53 1.21 9.57
CA ILE A 172 -15.10 0.98 9.74
C ILE A 172 -14.37 2.15 9.07
N PRO A 173 -13.67 3.02 9.81
CA PRO A 173 -12.92 4.11 9.20
C PRO A 173 -11.79 3.47 8.38
N LEU A 174 -11.96 3.45 7.06
CA LEU A 174 -10.92 3.05 6.14
C LEU A 174 -9.85 4.14 6.15
N ASN A 175 -8.69 3.80 6.69
CA ASN A 175 -7.62 4.77 6.87
C ASN A 175 -6.37 4.34 6.10
N VAL A 176 -6.12 3.03 5.93
CA VAL A 176 -4.90 2.55 5.30
C VAL A 176 -5.21 1.65 4.10
N ILE A 177 -4.68 2.03 2.94
CA ILE A 177 -4.81 1.31 1.68
C ILE A 177 -3.42 0.92 1.22
N MET A 178 -3.16 -0.37 1.05
CA MET A 178 -1.82 -0.85 0.68
C MET A 178 -1.87 -1.97 -0.33
N GLY A 179 -1.06 -1.89 -1.38
CA GLY A 179 -1.02 -2.93 -2.39
C GLY A 179 -0.46 -2.45 -3.71
N HIS A 180 -0.66 -3.26 -4.74
CA HIS A 180 -0.11 -3.00 -6.06
C HIS A 180 -0.99 -2.08 -6.93
N GLN A 181 -1.86 -1.25 -6.33
CA GLN A 181 -2.92 -0.55 -7.04
C GLN A 181 -2.36 0.23 -8.24
N HIS A 182 -3.13 0.26 -9.32
CA HIS A 182 -2.76 1.05 -10.48
C HIS A 182 -3.12 2.52 -10.24
N LEU A 183 -2.23 3.45 -10.59
CA LEU A 183 -2.54 4.88 -10.56
C LEU A 183 -3.64 5.28 -11.54
N SER A 184 -3.98 4.43 -12.52
CA SER A 184 -5.17 4.57 -13.37
C SER A 184 -6.46 4.00 -12.75
N SER A 185 -6.41 3.47 -11.53
CA SER A 185 -7.57 2.84 -10.87
C SER A 185 -8.62 3.88 -10.44
N LEU A 186 -9.90 3.49 -10.46
CA LEU A 186 -11.00 4.27 -9.91
C LEU A 186 -10.79 4.59 -8.41
N LEU A 187 -10.01 3.76 -7.70
CA LEU A 187 -9.70 3.90 -6.27
C LEU A 187 -9.37 5.34 -5.87
N TYR A 188 -8.46 6.00 -6.58
CA TYR A 188 -8.01 7.35 -6.22
C TYR A 188 -9.11 8.40 -6.35
N GLN A 189 -10.06 8.22 -7.27
CA GLN A 189 -11.24 9.09 -7.39
C GLN A 189 -12.19 8.97 -6.21
N LEU A 190 -12.06 7.94 -5.37
CA LEU A 190 -12.92 7.71 -4.20
C LEU A 190 -12.33 8.34 -2.92
N LEU A 191 -11.07 8.80 -2.98
CA LEU A 191 -10.35 9.36 -1.82
C LEU A 191 -10.55 10.87 -1.75
N VAL A 192 -11.76 11.31 -1.42
CA VAL A 192 -12.17 12.74 -1.51
C VAL A 192 -12.51 13.40 -0.18
N GLU A 193 -12.79 12.61 0.88
CA GLU A 193 -13.28 13.17 2.16
C GLU A 193 -12.14 13.66 3.07
N ARG A 194 -10.89 13.29 2.79
CA ARG A 194 -9.75 13.48 3.69
C ARG A 194 -8.46 13.72 2.91
N PRO A 195 -7.49 14.46 3.48
CA PRO A 195 -6.16 14.56 2.90
C PRO A 195 -5.48 13.19 2.79
N ILE A 196 -4.61 13.06 1.78
CA ILE A 196 -3.95 11.80 1.43
C ILE A 196 -2.48 11.85 1.88
N ILE A 197 -2.04 10.81 2.57
CA ILE A 197 -0.63 10.54 2.81
C ILE A 197 -0.23 9.42 1.86
N HIS A 198 0.29 9.79 0.70
CA HIS A 198 0.64 8.85 -0.35
C HIS A 198 2.13 8.56 -0.32
N PHE A 199 2.52 7.29 -0.19
CA PHE A 199 3.93 6.92 -0.10
C PHE A 199 4.24 5.61 -0.81
N THR A 200 5.53 5.42 -1.13
CA THR A 200 6.03 4.28 -1.87
C THR A 200 7.42 3.87 -1.39
N MET A 201 7.87 2.69 -1.83
CA MET A 201 9.24 2.22 -1.67
C MET A 201 9.79 1.89 -3.05
N LEU A 202 10.97 2.42 -3.35
CA LEU A 202 11.72 2.14 -4.57
C LEU A 202 12.92 1.25 -4.27
N ARG A 203 13.53 0.69 -5.31
CA ARG A 203 14.74 -0.11 -5.20
C ARG A 203 15.63 0.13 -6.40
N GLU A 204 16.94 -0.06 -6.22
CA GLU A 204 17.89 -0.09 -7.32
C GLU A 204 17.39 -1.04 -8.44
N PRO A 205 17.23 -0.55 -9.68
CA PRO A 205 16.53 -1.26 -10.76
C PRO A 205 17.07 -2.68 -11.04
N ALA A 206 18.38 -2.87 -11.13
CA ALA A 206 18.96 -4.16 -11.48
C ALA A 206 18.73 -5.19 -10.37
N LYS A 207 18.99 -4.81 -9.11
CA LYS A 207 18.68 -5.65 -7.93
C LYS A 207 17.20 -5.97 -7.84
N ARG A 208 16.30 -5.06 -8.24
CA ARG A 208 14.86 -5.33 -8.27
C ARG A 208 14.50 -6.40 -9.29
N ILE A 209 15.01 -6.30 -10.51
CA ILE A 209 14.74 -7.24 -11.61
C ILE A 209 15.25 -8.64 -11.28
N ILE A 210 16.48 -8.75 -10.75
CA ILE A 210 17.03 -10.02 -10.26
C ILE A 210 16.14 -10.61 -9.15
N SER A 211 15.70 -9.77 -8.22
CA SER A 211 14.80 -10.21 -7.14
C SER A 211 13.43 -10.66 -7.66
N HIS A 212 12.94 -10.04 -8.73
CA HIS A 212 11.68 -10.39 -9.37
C HIS A 212 11.77 -11.74 -10.09
N TYR A 213 12.83 -11.96 -10.86
CA TYR A 213 13.13 -13.25 -11.48
C TYR A 213 13.19 -14.39 -10.45
N ASN A 214 14.02 -14.22 -9.42
CA ASN A 214 14.17 -15.23 -8.36
C ASN A 214 12.84 -15.50 -7.63
N PHE A 215 12.00 -14.46 -7.47
CA PHE A 215 10.68 -14.62 -6.86
C PHE A 215 9.73 -15.45 -7.72
N ILE A 216 9.68 -15.20 -9.04
CA ILE A 216 8.84 -15.97 -9.97
C ILE A 216 9.28 -17.43 -10.02
N LYS A 217 10.59 -17.70 -10.06
CA LYS A 217 11.12 -19.07 -10.06
C LYS A 217 10.75 -19.86 -8.80
N ARG A 218 10.71 -19.20 -7.64
CA ARG A 218 10.37 -19.83 -6.36
C ARG A 218 8.86 -19.99 -6.13
N GLY A 219 8.05 -19.01 -6.54
CA GLY A 219 6.63 -18.92 -6.21
C GLY A 219 5.73 -19.85 -7.03
N SER A 220 4.43 -19.91 -6.75
CA SER A 220 3.44 -20.73 -7.49
C SER A 220 2.56 -19.91 -8.44
N SER A 221 3.04 -18.72 -8.87
CA SER A 221 2.24 -17.83 -9.72
C SER A 221 1.94 -18.45 -11.10
N PRO A 222 0.80 -18.16 -11.75
CA PRO A 222 0.54 -18.59 -13.13
C PRO A 222 1.63 -18.18 -14.13
N SER A 223 2.31 -17.05 -13.86
CA SER A 223 3.46 -16.60 -14.64
C SER A 223 4.69 -17.52 -14.55
N ARG A 224 4.75 -18.40 -13.54
CA ARG A 224 5.84 -19.36 -13.37
C ARG A 224 5.88 -20.36 -14.51
N GLU A 225 4.74 -20.86 -14.99
CA GLU A 225 4.74 -21.87 -16.06
C GLU A 225 5.49 -21.39 -17.31
N LYS A 226 5.45 -20.09 -17.60
CA LYS A 226 6.11 -19.47 -18.75
C LYS A 226 7.59 -19.12 -18.51
N ILE A 227 8.02 -19.03 -17.25
CA ILE A 227 9.33 -18.47 -16.87
C ILE A 227 10.19 -19.48 -16.08
N ARG A 228 9.61 -20.61 -15.63
CA ARG A 228 10.24 -21.61 -14.75
C ARG A 228 11.58 -22.08 -15.30
N ASP A 229 11.61 -22.39 -16.58
CA ASP A 229 12.75 -23.01 -17.24
C ASP A 229 13.57 -21.98 -18.03
N LEU A 230 13.19 -20.70 -17.97
CA LEU A 230 13.85 -19.62 -18.69
C LEU A 230 15.14 -19.19 -18.00
N ALA A 231 16.22 -19.01 -18.76
CA ALA A 231 17.46 -18.40 -18.27
C ALA A 231 17.23 -16.93 -17.90
N PHE A 232 18.13 -16.34 -17.12
CA PHE A 232 17.96 -14.97 -16.68
C PHE A 232 18.15 -13.97 -17.84
N GLU A 233 19.07 -14.29 -18.74
CA GLU A 233 19.40 -13.55 -19.94
C GLU A 233 18.23 -13.48 -20.92
N ASP A 234 17.49 -14.58 -21.06
CA ASP A 234 16.26 -14.61 -21.87
C ASP A 234 15.12 -13.90 -21.16
N TYR A 235 15.05 -14.00 -19.83
CA TYR A 235 14.02 -13.35 -19.03
C TYR A 235 14.06 -11.82 -19.15
N ILE A 236 15.24 -11.21 -19.07
CA ILE A 236 15.38 -9.75 -19.19
C ILE A 236 15.09 -9.26 -20.62
N GLN A 237 15.09 -10.13 -21.61
CA GLN A 237 14.71 -9.79 -22.99
C GLN A 237 13.19 -9.73 -23.19
N LEU A 238 12.40 -10.34 -22.32
CA LEU A 238 10.94 -10.34 -22.43
C LEU A 238 10.34 -8.92 -22.37
N ASP A 239 9.25 -8.71 -23.09
CA ASP A 239 8.44 -7.49 -22.99
C ASP A 239 7.36 -7.64 -21.91
N ILE A 240 7.80 -7.56 -20.65
CA ILE A 240 6.93 -7.65 -19.48
C ILE A 240 6.96 -6.31 -18.75
N ALA A 241 5.79 -5.78 -18.39
CA ALA A 241 5.65 -4.49 -17.70
C ALA A 241 6.40 -4.41 -16.36
N GLU A 242 6.67 -5.55 -15.71
CA GLU A 242 7.50 -5.63 -14.49
C GLU A 242 9.00 -5.81 -14.77
N VAL A 243 9.44 -5.94 -16.02
CA VAL A 243 10.85 -6.15 -16.37
C VAL A 243 11.46 -4.90 -17.00
N ASN A 244 10.66 -4.11 -17.71
CA ASN A 244 11.11 -2.91 -18.45
C ASN A 244 10.47 -1.65 -17.84
N ASN A 245 11.27 -0.76 -17.26
CA ASN A 245 10.84 0.49 -16.60
C ASN A 245 9.69 0.29 -15.60
N GLY A 246 9.69 -0.84 -14.90
CA GLY A 246 8.51 -1.29 -14.15
C GLY A 246 8.15 -0.40 -12.95
N GLN A 247 9.11 0.29 -12.34
CA GLN A 247 8.86 1.22 -11.24
C GLN A 247 8.33 2.56 -11.77
N ALA A 248 9.02 3.15 -12.74
CA ALA A 248 8.65 4.41 -13.37
C ALA A 248 7.26 4.35 -14.01
N MET A 249 6.99 3.32 -14.82
CA MET A 249 5.70 3.17 -15.47
C MET A 249 4.57 2.91 -14.47
N ARG A 250 4.86 2.36 -13.30
CA ARG A 250 3.89 2.22 -12.21
C ARG A 250 3.58 3.55 -11.56
N LEU A 251 4.59 4.39 -11.32
CA LEU A 251 4.43 5.74 -10.77
C LEU A 251 3.73 6.68 -11.76
N LEU A 252 3.95 6.52 -13.06
CA LEU A 252 3.19 7.25 -14.08
C LEU A 252 1.76 6.72 -14.26
N GLY A 253 1.46 5.52 -13.74
CA GLY A 253 0.17 4.84 -13.94
C GLY A 253 -0.02 4.27 -15.36
N LEU A 254 1.07 4.01 -16.09
CA LEU A 254 1.08 3.64 -17.50
C LEU A 254 1.75 2.27 -17.71
N ARG A 255 1.16 1.20 -17.17
CA ARG A 255 1.76 -0.14 -17.23
C ARG A 255 1.40 -0.88 -18.52
N GLY A 256 2.34 -1.64 -19.08
CA GLY A 256 2.10 -2.47 -20.26
C GLY A 256 1.92 -1.63 -21.52
N LYS A 257 0.89 -1.93 -22.33
CA LYS A 257 0.70 -1.30 -23.65
C LYS A 257 0.60 0.22 -23.60
N SER A 258 -0.11 0.77 -22.60
CA SER A 258 -0.24 2.22 -22.43
C SER A 258 1.10 2.90 -22.15
N GLY A 259 2.00 2.21 -21.45
CA GLY A 259 3.36 2.69 -21.23
C GLY A 259 4.22 2.69 -22.48
N VAL A 260 4.13 1.63 -23.30
CA VAL A 260 4.86 1.56 -24.58
C VAL A 260 4.41 2.67 -25.52
N GLU A 261 3.10 2.90 -25.65
CA GLU A 261 2.54 3.99 -26.46
C GLU A 261 3.04 5.36 -25.96
N TYR A 262 3.03 5.57 -24.64
CA TYR A 262 3.50 6.81 -24.02
C TYR A 262 4.97 7.10 -24.31
N LEU A 263 5.84 6.12 -24.13
CA LEU A 263 7.28 6.28 -24.36
C LEU A 263 7.62 6.50 -25.84
N ASN A 264 6.81 5.96 -26.76
CA ASN A 264 7.04 6.09 -28.21
C ASN A 264 6.51 7.42 -28.79
N THR A 265 5.67 8.15 -28.06
CA THR A 265 4.97 9.35 -28.56
C THR A 265 5.44 10.64 -27.90
N ARG A 266 6.41 10.57 -26.99
CA ARG A 266 6.91 11.71 -26.21
C ARG A 266 8.41 11.82 -26.26
N ASP A 267 8.91 13.03 -26.06
CA ASP A 267 10.34 13.24 -25.92
C ASP A 267 10.84 12.66 -24.58
N ARG A 268 12.07 12.17 -24.58
CA ARG A 268 12.68 11.55 -23.40
C ARG A 268 12.78 12.54 -22.23
N ALA A 269 13.11 13.80 -22.49
CA ALA A 269 13.22 14.82 -21.44
C ALA A 269 11.86 15.15 -20.82
N GLU A 270 10.78 15.16 -21.62
CA GLU A 270 9.41 15.33 -21.12
C GLU A 270 9.02 14.19 -20.18
N VAL A 271 9.28 12.94 -20.59
CA VAL A 271 8.98 11.76 -19.77
C VAL A 271 9.73 11.78 -18.44
N ILE A 272 11.00 12.21 -18.44
CA ILE A 272 11.80 12.34 -17.21
C ILE A 272 11.23 13.44 -16.32
N ALA A 273 10.88 14.59 -16.88
CA ALA A 273 10.28 15.70 -16.14
C ALA A 273 8.95 15.30 -15.50
N ASP A 274 8.06 14.64 -16.26
CA ASP A 274 6.79 14.11 -15.76
C ASP A 274 7.01 13.16 -14.57
N LEU A 275 8.01 12.28 -14.67
CA LEU A 275 8.31 11.31 -13.62
C LEU A 275 8.85 11.95 -12.34
N HIS A 276 9.72 12.95 -12.46
CA HIS A 276 10.23 13.72 -11.32
C HIS A 276 9.08 14.47 -10.63
N GLU A 277 8.23 15.16 -11.40
CA GLU A 277 7.06 15.86 -10.89
C GLU A 277 6.10 14.91 -10.16
N VAL A 278 5.87 13.71 -10.70
CA VAL A 278 5.05 12.68 -10.05
C VAL A 278 5.63 12.29 -8.69
N LEU A 279 6.93 11.96 -8.62
CA LEU A 279 7.55 11.55 -7.36
C LEU A 279 7.51 12.67 -6.31
N GLU A 280 7.75 13.91 -6.72
CA GLU A 280 7.83 15.06 -5.84
C GLU A 280 6.45 15.55 -5.36
N GLN A 281 5.49 15.65 -6.28
CA GLN A 281 4.21 16.33 -6.02
C GLN A 281 3.04 15.39 -5.83
N SER A 282 3.19 14.10 -6.12
CA SER A 282 2.10 13.11 -5.97
C SER A 282 2.38 12.10 -4.87
N PHE A 283 3.53 12.16 -4.20
CA PHE A 283 3.86 11.38 -3.01
C PHE A 283 4.27 12.30 -1.86
N THR A 284 3.64 12.13 -0.70
CA THR A 284 4.00 12.81 0.55
C THR A 284 5.43 12.51 0.94
N PHE A 285 5.83 11.24 0.88
CA PHE A 285 7.20 10.79 1.09
C PHE A 285 7.42 9.43 0.43
N PHE A 286 8.66 8.99 0.32
CA PHE A 286 9.02 7.71 -0.26
C PHE A 286 10.29 7.18 0.40
N GLY A 287 10.57 5.89 0.23
CA GLY A 287 11.81 5.28 0.70
C GLY A 287 12.55 4.51 -0.39
N LEU A 288 13.80 4.17 -0.08
CA LEU A 288 14.64 3.30 -0.90
C LEU A 288 14.91 2.02 -0.11
N LEU A 289 14.83 0.85 -0.75
CA LEU A 289 15.08 -0.41 -0.06
C LEU A 289 16.50 -0.47 0.52
N GLU A 290 17.46 0.10 -0.18
CA GLU A 290 18.86 0.22 0.25
C GLU A 290 19.02 1.11 1.49
N LYS A 291 18.06 2.00 1.75
CA LYS A 291 17.99 2.91 2.91
C LYS A 291 16.70 2.67 3.72
N PHE A 292 16.36 1.40 3.95
CA PHE A 292 15.10 1.01 4.60
C PHE A 292 15.01 1.51 6.04
N ASP A 293 16.11 1.47 6.80
CA ASP A 293 16.12 1.90 8.21
C ASP A 293 15.87 3.41 8.32
N GLU A 294 16.48 4.19 7.43
CA GLU A 294 16.29 5.63 7.26
C GLU A 294 14.82 5.95 6.97
N PHE A 295 14.18 5.19 6.07
CA PHE A 295 12.76 5.34 5.77
C PHE A 295 11.88 5.04 7.00
N ILE A 296 12.20 4.02 7.78
CA ILE A 296 11.42 3.69 8.99
C ILE A 296 11.55 4.78 10.06
N ILE A 297 12.74 5.34 10.25
CA ILE A 297 12.94 6.48 11.17
C ILE A 297 12.18 7.71 10.65
N MET A 298 12.23 7.97 9.35
CA MET A 298 11.45 9.04 8.71
C MET A 298 9.95 8.84 8.95
N ALA A 299 9.41 7.65 8.71
CA ALA A 299 8.01 7.33 8.96
C ALA A 299 7.64 7.43 10.46
N SER A 300 8.53 7.04 11.37
CA SER A 300 8.33 7.23 12.82
C SER A 300 8.17 8.69 13.19
N LYS A 301 9.06 9.55 12.67
CA LYS A 301 9.06 10.99 12.92
C LYS A 301 7.87 11.70 12.28
N LEU A 302 7.51 11.34 11.05
CA LEU A 302 6.43 11.99 10.29
C LEU A 302 5.05 11.48 10.73
N LEU A 303 4.88 10.16 10.82
CA LEU A 303 3.58 9.50 11.01
C LEU A 303 3.31 9.08 12.46
N GLY A 304 4.27 9.29 13.37
CA GLY A 304 4.16 8.87 14.76
C GLY A 304 4.21 7.35 14.96
N TRP A 305 4.76 6.59 14.01
CA TRP A 305 4.88 5.13 14.16
C TRP A 305 5.75 4.77 15.36
N SER A 306 5.20 4.00 16.29
CA SER A 306 5.88 3.50 17.49
C SER A 306 6.39 2.08 17.32
N GLU A 307 5.68 1.24 16.56
CA GLU A 307 6.01 -0.17 16.35
C GLU A 307 6.89 -0.32 15.11
N ILE A 308 8.12 0.16 15.22
CA ILE A 308 9.03 0.32 14.06
C ILE A 308 10.07 -0.80 13.91
N PHE A 309 10.28 -1.61 14.95
CA PHE A 309 11.22 -2.73 14.88
C PHE A 309 10.68 -3.92 14.07
N TYR A 310 11.57 -4.55 13.30
CA TYR A 310 11.15 -5.55 12.32
C TYR A 310 12.19 -6.66 12.08
N THR A 311 11.68 -7.84 11.72
CA THR A 311 12.44 -8.93 11.11
C THR A 311 12.36 -8.81 9.60
N ARG A 312 13.47 -9.03 8.89
CA ARG A 312 13.45 -9.03 7.42
C ARG A 312 12.66 -10.25 6.94
N ARG A 313 11.71 -10.03 6.02
CA ARG A 313 10.88 -11.08 5.44
C ARG A 313 11.25 -11.29 3.97
N ASN A 314 11.04 -12.51 3.47
CA ASN A 314 11.30 -12.87 2.07
C ASN A 314 12.76 -12.64 1.61
N VAL A 315 13.72 -12.78 2.51
CA VAL A 315 15.13 -12.93 2.12
C VAL A 315 15.25 -14.28 1.41
N SER A 316 15.60 -14.27 0.13
CA SER A 316 15.74 -15.50 -0.66
C SER A 316 16.94 -16.30 -0.18
N ASP A 317 16.78 -17.62 -0.03
CA ASP A 317 17.85 -18.57 0.24
C ASP A 317 18.93 -18.52 -0.87
N SER A 318 20.20 -18.65 -0.50
CA SER A 318 21.34 -18.21 -1.30
C SER A 318 21.84 -19.20 -2.35
N SER A 319 21.53 -20.49 -2.20
CA SER A 319 22.18 -21.56 -2.97
C SER A 319 21.68 -21.72 -4.42
N GLN A 320 20.47 -21.26 -4.75
CA GLN A 320 19.85 -21.44 -6.08
C GLN A 320 19.46 -20.12 -6.78
N ARG A 321 19.94 -18.97 -6.27
CA ARG A 321 19.51 -17.66 -6.76
C ARG A 321 20.49 -17.05 -7.76
N VAL A 322 19.96 -16.34 -8.75
CA VAL A 322 20.75 -15.40 -9.53
C VAL A 322 21.20 -14.28 -8.58
N SER A 323 22.50 -14.01 -8.58
CA SER A 323 23.14 -12.97 -7.77
C SER A 323 23.71 -11.91 -8.69
N PHE A 324 23.53 -10.64 -8.32
CA PHE A 324 24.08 -9.50 -9.06
C PHE A 324 25.58 -9.65 -9.32
N ASN A 325 26.34 -10.12 -8.32
CA ASN A 325 27.80 -10.27 -8.41
C ASN A 325 28.25 -11.37 -9.39
N ASN A 326 27.33 -12.25 -9.81
CA ASN A 326 27.64 -13.37 -10.72
C ASN A 326 27.20 -13.08 -12.16
N LEU A 327 26.62 -11.90 -12.42
CA LEU A 327 26.20 -11.51 -13.77
C LEU A 327 27.36 -10.90 -14.55
N SER A 328 27.37 -11.14 -15.86
CA SER A 328 28.31 -10.47 -16.75
C SER A 328 28.01 -8.97 -16.84
N LYS A 329 29.01 -8.19 -17.27
CA LYS A 329 28.85 -6.75 -17.47
C LYS A 329 27.83 -6.46 -18.57
N GLU A 330 27.80 -7.30 -19.60
CA GLU A 330 26.89 -7.20 -20.73
C GLU A 330 25.43 -7.38 -20.28
N THR A 331 25.16 -8.36 -19.43
CA THR A 331 23.82 -8.58 -18.85
C THR A 331 23.39 -7.41 -17.98
N ILE A 332 24.28 -6.84 -17.17
CA ILE A 332 24.00 -5.66 -16.34
C ILE A 332 23.70 -4.44 -17.23
N SER A 333 24.50 -4.21 -18.27
CA SER A 333 24.29 -3.12 -19.23
C SER A 333 22.93 -3.24 -19.93
N LEU A 334 22.55 -4.45 -20.37
CA LEU A 334 21.25 -4.69 -21.01
C LEU A 334 20.08 -4.40 -20.05
N ILE A 335 20.20 -4.80 -18.78
CA ILE A 335 19.20 -4.47 -17.76
C ILE A 335 19.02 -2.96 -17.68
N TYR A 336 20.12 -2.22 -17.59
CA TYR A 336 20.08 -0.77 -17.45
C TYR A 336 19.56 -0.07 -18.72
N GLU A 337 19.92 -0.55 -19.91
CA GLU A 337 19.39 -0.04 -21.17
C GLU A 337 17.86 -0.16 -21.22
N LYS A 338 17.32 -1.33 -20.88
CA LYS A 338 15.87 -1.58 -20.86
C LYS A 338 15.13 -0.91 -19.69
N ASN A 339 15.87 -0.41 -18.71
CA ASN A 339 15.34 0.23 -17.50
C ASN A 339 15.86 1.65 -17.32
N TRP A 340 16.16 2.34 -18.42
CA TRP A 340 16.75 3.67 -18.39
C TRP A 340 15.93 4.69 -17.59
N LEU A 341 14.59 4.56 -17.58
CA LEU A 341 13.71 5.47 -16.86
C LEU A 341 13.64 5.12 -15.37
N ASP A 342 13.68 3.83 -15.05
CA ASP A 342 13.82 3.33 -13.67
C ASP A 342 15.16 3.79 -13.05
N ILE A 343 16.23 3.86 -13.83
CA ILE A 343 17.54 4.40 -13.39
C ILE A 343 17.42 5.88 -13.07
N GLU A 344 16.82 6.66 -13.99
CA GLU A 344 16.67 8.10 -13.79
C GLU A 344 15.81 8.40 -12.57
N LEU A 345 14.69 7.68 -12.42
CA LEU A 345 13.87 7.73 -11.21
C LEU A 345 14.69 7.45 -9.95
N TYR A 346 15.47 6.37 -9.95
CA TYR A 346 16.22 5.97 -8.78
C TYR A 346 17.32 6.98 -8.43
N ARG A 347 18.00 7.54 -9.43
CA ARG A 347 19.01 8.60 -9.27
C ARG A 347 18.41 9.84 -8.62
N PHE A 348 17.31 10.36 -9.20
CA PHE A 348 16.60 11.51 -8.65
C PHE A 348 16.07 11.23 -7.23
N ALA A 349 15.48 10.04 -7.02
CA ALA A 349 14.99 9.62 -5.72
C ALA A 349 16.12 9.52 -4.67
N GLN A 350 17.33 9.10 -5.04
CA GLN A 350 18.48 9.05 -4.13
C GLN A 350 18.90 10.43 -3.66
N GLU A 351 19.00 11.39 -4.57
CA GLU A 351 19.36 12.77 -4.28
C GLU A 351 18.31 13.42 -3.36
N LEU A 352 17.04 13.36 -3.75
CA LEU A 352 15.94 13.92 -2.96
C LEU A 352 15.76 13.23 -1.60
N PHE A 353 15.88 11.90 -1.54
CA PHE A 353 15.78 11.17 -0.27
C PHE A 353 16.91 11.54 0.69
N GLN A 354 18.14 11.72 0.19
CA GLN A 354 19.26 12.15 1.01
C GLN A 354 19.02 13.53 1.62
N GLN A 355 18.56 14.49 0.82
CA GLN A 355 18.19 15.84 1.31
C GLN A 355 17.11 15.76 2.39
N ARG A 356 16.10 14.90 2.20
CA ARG A 356 15.03 14.67 3.18
C ARG A 356 15.53 14.04 4.48
N CYS A 357 16.47 13.10 4.41
CA CYS A 357 17.12 12.54 5.60
C CYS A 357 17.90 13.60 6.39
N GLU A 358 18.64 14.46 5.69
CA GLU A 358 19.41 15.56 6.28
C GLU A 358 18.50 16.58 6.96
N ALA A 359 17.43 17.01 6.27
CA ALA A 359 16.43 17.93 6.82
C ALA A 359 15.77 17.40 8.10
N MET A 360 15.63 16.08 8.22
CA MET A 360 15.06 15.41 9.41
C MET A 360 16.08 15.03 10.48
N GLY A 361 17.37 15.32 10.28
CA GLY A 361 18.44 14.95 11.21
C GLY A 361 18.58 13.44 11.39
N ILE A 362 18.41 12.65 10.32
CA ILE A 362 18.64 11.20 10.32
C ILE A 362 20.14 10.98 10.07
N THR A 363 20.93 11.08 11.14
CA THR A 363 22.40 10.95 11.09
C THR A 363 22.84 9.50 11.24
N ASP A 364 24.11 9.22 10.92
CA ASP A 364 24.73 7.90 11.14
C ASP A 364 24.66 7.44 12.61
N GLN A 365 24.72 8.38 13.55
CA GLN A 365 24.55 8.08 14.97
C GLN A 365 23.14 7.58 15.29
N VAL A 366 22.10 8.28 14.79
CA VAL A 366 20.70 7.87 14.96
C VAL A 366 20.47 6.49 14.33
N LEU A 367 21.01 6.26 13.15
CA LEU A 367 20.94 4.98 12.45
C LEU A 367 21.66 3.86 13.22
N GLY A 368 22.84 4.14 13.77
CA GLY A 368 23.60 3.20 14.58
C GLY A 368 22.81 2.74 15.81
N THR A 369 22.24 3.68 16.56
CA THR A 369 21.37 3.38 17.70
C THR A 369 20.15 2.57 17.28
N TYR A 370 19.46 2.98 16.23
CA TYR A 370 18.26 2.29 15.75
C TYR A 370 18.55 0.86 15.27
N ARG A 371 19.67 0.64 14.57
CA ARG A 371 20.10 -0.68 14.09
C ARG A 371 20.44 -1.62 15.25
N GLN A 372 21.10 -1.12 16.30
CA GLN A 372 21.36 -1.90 17.51
C GLN A 372 20.05 -2.35 18.18
N LEU A 373 19.11 -1.41 18.40
CA LEU A 373 17.81 -1.74 19.00
C LEU A 373 17.01 -2.72 18.15
N THR A 374 17.07 -2.57 16.82
CA THR A 374 16.41 -3.51 15.89
C THR A 374 17.05 -4.89 15.95
N GLN A 375 18.36 -4.98 16.15
CA GLN A 375 19.06 -6.25 16.34
C GLN A 375 18.64 -6.92 17.66
N ASP A 376 18.60 -6.17 18.76
CA ASP A 376 18.15 -6.67 20.07
C ASP A 376 16.72 -7.20 19.99
N TYR A 377 15.82 -6.46 19.32
CA TYR A 377 14.45 -6.90 19.04
C TYR A 377 14.42 -8.23 18.27
N ARG A 378 15.27 -8.40 17.24
CA ARG A 378 15.33 -9.66 16.47
C ARG A 378 15.80 -10.83 17.31
N HIS A 379 16.76 -10.62 18.21
CA HIS A 379 17.22 -11.66 19.14
C HIS A 379 16.10 -12.09 20.10
N LEU A 380 15.36 -11.12 20.66
CA LEU A 380 14.20 -11.40 21.52
C LEU A 380 13.11 -12.19 20.78
N MET A 381 12.74 -11.75 19.57
CA MET A 381 11.72 -12.45 18.77
C MET A 381 12.15 -13.84 18.33
N ALA A 382 13.45 -14.07 18.11
CA ALA A 382 13.95 -15.41 17.82
C ALA A 382 13.82 -16.32 19.04
N ALA A 383 14.24 -15.86 20.22
CA ALA A 383 14.15 -16.63 21.47
C ALA A 383 12.71 -17.00 21.83
N SER A 384 11.75 -16.07 21.67
CA SER A 384 10.34 -16.34 21.98
C SER A 384 9.69 -17.39 21.09
N VAL A 385 10.21 -17.59 19.88
CA VAL A 385 9.70 -18.64 18.97
C VAL A 385 10.23 -20.01 19.37
N PHE A 386 11.42 -20.12 19.97
CA PHE A 386 11.97 -21.40 20.41
C PHE A 386 11.29 -21.95 21.68
N GLU A 387 10.87 -21.09 22.61
CA GLU A 387 10.19 -21.53 23.84
C GLU A 387 8.81 -22.18 23.56
N GLU A 388 8.05 -21.70 22.56
CA GLU A 388 6.73 -22.27 22.23
C GLU A 388 6.79 -23.66 21.53
N PHE A 389 7.94 -24.06 20.98
CA PHE A 389 8.13 -25.38 20.37
C PHE A 389 8.64 -26.43 21.35
N GLU A 390 9.31 -26.05 22.44
CA GLU A 390 9.75 -27.01 23.47
C GLU A 390 8.64 -27.34 24.48
N GLU A 391 7.65 -26.48 24.70
CA GLU A 391 6.49 -26.80 25.57
C GLU A 391 5.41 -27.68 24.90
N ASN A 392 5.54 -27.95 23.60
CA ASN A 392 4.59 -28.78 22.82
C ASN A 392 5.21 -30.10 22.29
N LEU A 393 6.37 -30.50 22.81
CA LEU A 393 6.98 -31.83 22.64
C LEU A 393 7.01 -32.55 23.99
#